data_AF-A0ABD0XTE6-F1
#
_entry.id   AF-A0ABD0XTE6-F1
#
_cell.length_a   1.000
_cell.length_b   1.000
_cell.length_c   1.000
_cell.angle_alpha   90.00
_cell.angle_beta   90.00
_cell.angle_gamma   90.00
#
_symmetry.space_group_name_H-M   'P 1'
#
loop_
_entity.id
_entity.type
_entity.pdbx_description
1 polymer ?
#
loop_
_entity_poly.entity_id
_entity_poly.type
_entity_poly.pdbx_seq_one_letter_code
_entity_poly.pdbx_strand_id
1 'polypeptide(L)'
;SKIPHNCNIPLVSFILIIDFDFFFQFLTLKLSKYAIIRTITFGKYEKPHICNLKKFRVYGGLEEDSMIELLEGGLKNDSNPETFMLRYTVGGQPFASRYIKIVPIQSWGPSFNFTIWFVELMGLDCWKDVKPAIDWFIRYKEREAVRLCLKYLRQMNYEESFQVLQQQSGVELEDKRLRDLYNVVRQGDYEKVEDFMRNSVNDGLLSSYVSKLDYRPTWQCILPDRPRPGMRGGHQMCLDPYGETIYLLGGWDGHQDLSDLWSYHIPSNRWTLISSDTEADGGPSARSCHKVCLDPERRQMFTLGRYLDTQCRTTESLKSDFYVYDIDNNIWTLISDDTSAIGGPKLIFDHQMCMDVALRTIYVFGGRILDDRSNSVQGLFEPKYSGLYSYHVSANVWKQICCDNTSDPNLPILTARVGHSMLFHPVNRKLYIFAGQRLKDYLNDFFSYEVDSGRIEYLSEGSKNKDNDDIPAAGFTQRATIDPELDEIYVLSV
;
A
#
# COMPACT_ATOMS: atom_id res chain seq x y z
N SER A 1 -5.56 14.17 47.13
CA SER A 1 -5.77 12.99 46.25
C SER A 1 -4.62 12.94 45.25
N LYS A 2 -3.94 11.80 45.17
CA LYS A 2 -2.73 11.57 44.37
C LYS A 2 -3.02 11.76 42.87
N ILE A 3 -2.28 12.65 42.22
CA ILE A 3 -2.17 12.76 40.75
C ILE A 3 -0.75 12.29 40.39
N PRO A 4 -0.55 11.43 39.38
CA PRO A 4 0.76 10.86 39.10
C PRO A 4 1.71 11.93 38.53
N HIS A 5 2.96 11.94 38.99
CA HIS A 5 4.05 12.71 38.42
C HIS A 5 4.34 12.26 36.97
N ASN A 6 3.81 12.98 35.99
CA ASN A 6 4.36 12.97 34.63
C ASN A 6 5.48 14.03 34.58
N CYS A 7 6.73 13.56 34.66
CA CYS A 7 7.95 14.36 34.58
C CYS A 7 8.24 14.83 33.15
N ASN A 8 7.47 15.78 32.63
CA ASN A 8 7.82 16.51 31.41
C ASN A 8 7.89 18.00 31.79
N ILE A 9 9.09 18.47 32.09
CA ILE A 9 9.34 19.87 32.48
C ILE A 9 9.94 20.58 31.25
N PRO A 10 9.46 21.79 30.90
CA PRO A 10 10.11 22.59 29.86
C PRO A 10 11.54 22.92 30.30
N LEU A 11 12.52 22.55 29.48
CA LEU A 11 13.94 22.66 29.83
C LEU A 11 14.52 24.04 29.49
N VAL A 12 14.05 24.64 28.38
CA VAL A 12 14.52 25.91 27.83
C VAL A 12 13.42 26.52 26.93
N SER A 13 13.23 27.85 27.02
CA SER A 13 12.37 28.65 26.14
C SER A 13 13.13 29.92 25.71
N PHE A 14 13.34 30.14 24.40
CA PHE A 14 13.98 31.36 23.87
C PHE A 14 13.24 31.91 22.65
N ILE A 15 13.14 33.24 22.55
CA ILE A 15 12.81 33.98 21.32
C ILE A 15 14.12 34.50 20.75
N LEU A 16 14.46 34.12 19.51
CA LEU A 16 15.68 34.58 18.84
C LEU A 16 15.36 34.92 17.39
N ILE A 17 15.29 36.21 17.07
CA ILE A 17 15.32 36.69 15.68
C ILE A 17 16.79 36.86 15.33
N ILE A 18 17.29 35.97 14.48
CA ILE A 18 18.67 35.97 14.03
C ILE A 18 18.68 36.20 12.51
N ASP A 19 19.42 37.21 12.07
CA ASP A 19 19.73 37.51 10.68
C ASP A 19 21.26 37.36 10.53
N PHE A 20 21.76 36.36 9.80
CA PHE A 20 23.21 36.12 9.65
C PHE A 20 23.61 35.68 8.23
N ASP A 21 24.79 36.14 7.80
CA ASP A 21 25.36 36.02 6.45
C ASP A 21 26.21 34.74 6.21
N PHE A 22 26.45 34.47 4.93
CA PHE A 22 27.11 33.33 4.26
C PHE A 22 28.26 32.63 5.01
N PHE A 23 28.01 31.40 5.49
CA PHE A 23 28.85 30.18 5.57
C PHE A 23 28.44 29.33 6.81
N PHE A 24 27.88 28.15 6.57
CA PHE A 24 27.38 27.18 7.57
C PHE A 24 26.61 27.78 8.77
N GLN A 25 25.33 28.09 8.55
CA GLN A 25 24.44 28.61 9.61
C GLN A 25 24.00 27.47 10.55
N PHE A 26 24.18 27.64 11.87
CA PHE A 26 23.65 26.74 12.89
C PHE A 26 23.37 27.47 14.21
N LEU A 27 22.49 26.91 15.03
CA LEU A 27 22.16 27.39 16.37
C LEU A 27 22.58 26.34 17.40
N THR A 28 23.52 26.66 18.28
CA THR A 28 23.92 25.79 19.39
C THR A 28 23.32 26.29 20.70
N LEU A 29 22.53 25.44 21.36
CA LEU A 29 21.92 25.66 22.66
C LEU A 29 22.70 24.88 23.72
N LYS A 30 23.28 25.59 24.68
CA LYS A 30 23.91 24.99 25.86
C LYS A 30 22.91 24.94 27.00
N LEU A 31 22.49 23.74 27.39
CA LEU A 31 21.55 23.53 28.48
C LEU A 31 22.17 23.93 29.82
N SER A 32 21.37 24.39 30.77
CA SER A 32 21.84 24.74 32.12
C SER A 32 22.20 23.49 32.95
N LYS A 33 21.53 22.37 32.70
CA LYS A 33 21.79 21.03 33.24
C LYS A 33 21.90 20.00 32.11
N TYR A 34 22.50 18.86 32.38
CA TYR A 34 22.40 17.73 31.45
C TYR A 34 20.95 17.22 31.45
N ALA A 35 20.43 16.84 30.29
CA ALA A 35 19.07 16.32 30.18
C ALA A 35 18.95 15.27 29.07
N ILE A 36 18.01 14.34 29.25
CA ILE A 36 17.56 13.42 28.20
C ILE A 36 16.41 14.11 27.48
N ILE A 37 16.69 14.70 26.32
CA ILE A 37 15.72 15.48 25.56
C ILE A 37 14.93 14.54 24.66
N ARG A 38 13.60 14.57 24.77
CA ARG A 38 12.69 13.69 24.03
C ARG A 38 12.02 14.38 22.86
N THR A 39 11.71 15.66 22.99
CA THR A 39 11.03 16.41 21.93
C THR A 39 11.62 17.80 21.75
N ILE A 40 11.47 18.31 20.54
CA ILE A 40 11.75 19.68 20.16
C ILE A 40 10.50 20.28 19.51
N THR A 41 10.11 21.48 19.91
CA THR A 41 9.00 22.22 19.32
C THR A 41 9.52 23.47 18.65
N PHE A 42 9.11 23.68 17.40
CA PHE A 42 9.39 24.91 16.65
C PHE A 42 8.14 25.78 16.64
N GLY A 43 8.19 26.90 17.37
CA GLY A 43 7.20 27.95 17.25
C GLY A 43 7.40 28.72 15.94
N LYS A 44 6.29 29.13 15.31
CA LYS A 44 6.28 29.80 14.02
C LYS A 44 5.61 31.17 14.09
N TYR A 45 5.88 32.01 13.09
CA TYR A 45 5.21 33.30 12.94
C TYR A 45 3.76 33.14 12.51
N GLU A 46 2.91 34.13 12.80
CA GLU A 46 1.48 34.12 12.44
C GLU A 46 1.23 34.03 10.92
N LYS A 47 2.22 34.37 10.08
CA LYS A 47 2.09 34.37 8.63
C LYS A 47 3.12 33.46 7.96
N PRO A 48 2.73 32.70 6.91
CA PRO A 48 3.67 32.03 6.02
C PRO A 48 4.72 33.00 5.48
N HIS A 49 5.98 32.58 5.44
CA HIS A 49 7.08 33.42 4.97
C HIS A 49 8.13 32.58 4.25
N ILE A 50 8.72 33.13 3.20
CA ILE A 50 9.73 32.45 2.37
C ILE A 50 11.01 32.09 3.14
N CYS A 51 11.38 32.87 4.15
CA CYS A 51 12.54 32.59 5.01
C CYS A 51 12.29 31.48 6.05
N ASN A 52 11.05 30.99 6.19
CA ASN A 52 10.74 29.96 7.15
C ASN A 52 11.56 28.71 6.88
N LEU A 53 12.10 28.13 7.95
CA LEU A 53 12.88 26.91 7.90
C LEU A 53 12.06 25.78 7.29
N LYS A 54 12.53 25.20 6.19
CA LYS A 54 11.87 24.10 5.47
C LYS A 54 12.48 22.75 5.81
N LYS A 55 13.81 22.64 5.83
CA LYS A 55 14.54 21.41 6.18
C LYS A 55 15.67 21.73 7.15
N PHE A 56 15.89 20.84 8.12
CA PHE A 56 16.91 20.99 9.14
C PHE A 56 17.34 19.66 9.74
N ARG A 57 18.47 19.69 10.45
CA ARG A 57 18.94 18.60 11.31
C ARG A 57 19.14 19.10 12.74
N VAL A 58 18.95 18.21 13.71
CA VAL A 58 19.19 18.46 15.13
C VAL A 58 20.22 17.46 15.62
N TYR A 59 21.26 17.96 16.29
CA TYR A 59 22.32 17.18 16.91
C TYR A 59 22.31 17.40 18.42
N GLY A 60 22.76 16.40 19.17
CA GLY A 60 22.94 16.52 20.61
C GLY A 60 24.17 15.78 21.12
N GLY A 61 24.80 16.31 22.16
CA GLY A 61 26.07 15.82 22.68
C GLY A 61 26.31 16.19 24.13
N LEU A 62 27.20 15.46 24.80
CA LEU A 62 27.75 15.86 26.09
C LEU A 62 28.74 17.02 25.94
N GLU A 63 29.41 17.09 24.79
CA GLU A 63 30.43 18.07 24.41
C GLU A 63 30.01 18.76 23.11
N GLU A 64 30.55 19.96 22.86
CA GLU A 64 30.20 20.77 21.69
C GLU A 64 30.71 20.15 20.37
N ASP A 65 31.91 19.56 20.39
CA ASP A 65 32.54 18.97 19.21
C ASP A 65 32.20 17.48 19.00
N SER A 66 31.44 16.89 19.93
CA SER A 66 31.08 15.47 19.92
C SER A 66 29.57 15.29 20.10
N MET A 67 28.85 15.42 18.99
CA MET A 67 27.39 15.27 18.94
C MET A 67 26.96 14.15 18.00
N ILE A 68 25.79 13.56 18.27
CA ILE A 68 25.10 12.61 17.39
C ILE A 68 23.86 13.25 16.80
N GLU A 69 23.47 12.80 15.60
CA GLU A 69 22.23 13.25 14.97
C GLU A 69 21.01 12.69 15.70
N LEU A 70 20.10 13.58 16.08
CA LEU A 70 18.89 13.25 16.82
C LEU A 70 17.63 13.25 15.94
N LEU A 71 17.62 14.07 14.89
CA LEU A 71 16.48 14.26 13.99
C LEU A 71 16.94 14.90 12.68
N GLU A 72 16.45 14.39 11.56
CA GLU A 72 16.34 15.11 10.30
C GLU A 72 14.85 15.36 10.03
N GLY A 73 14.49 16.62 9.78
CA GLY A 73 13.09 17.02 9.71
C GLY A 73 12.84 18.23 8.83
N GLY A 74 11.57 18.60 8.71
CA GLY A 74 11.15 19.78 7.98
C GLY A 74 9.89 20.39 8.55
N LEU A 75 9.72 21.70 8.35
CA LEU A 75 8.54 22.43 8.80
C LEU A 75 7.65 22.82 7.62
N LYS A 76 6.34 22.77 7.85
CA LYS A 76 5.35 23.36 6.96
C LYS A 76 5.45 24.88 6.97
N ASN A 77 5.15 25.51 5.83
CA ASN A 77 5.10 26.97 5.73
C ASN A 77 3.76 27.53 6.21
N ASP A 78 3.48 27.40 7.49
CA ASP A 78 2.28 27.90 8.16
C ASP A 78 2.65 28.50 9.53
N SER A 79 1.64 28.89 10.31
CA SER A 79 1.81 29.47 11.64
C SER A 79 1.65 28.46 12.79
N ASN A 80 1.34 27.20 12.49
CA ASN A 80 1.09 26.19 13.49
C ASN A 80 2.40 25.66 14.06
N PRO A 81 2.63 25.68 15.39
CA PRO A 81 3.81 25.06 15.99
C PRO A 81 3.88 23.57 15.66
N GLU A 82 5.08 23.07 15.39
CA GLU A 82 5.32 21.65 15.10
C GLU A 82 6.27 21.06 16.13
N THR A 83 5.89 19.90 16.68
CA THR A 83 6.66 19.15 17.69
C THR A 83 7.18 17.86 17.08
N PHE A 84 8.47 17.58 17.28
CA PHE A 84 9.12 16.39 16.77
C PHE A 84 9.70 15.56 17.90
N MET A 85 9.63 14.24 17.76
CA MET A 85 10.34 13.32 18.64
C MET A 85 11.81 13.27 18.24
N LEU A 86 12.69 13.54 19.19
CA LEU A 86 14.14 13.39 19.03
C LEU A 86 14.54 11.96 19.34
N ARG A 87 15.56 11.45 18.65
CA ARG A 87 16.23 10.22 19.06
C ARG A 87 16.91 10.43 20.41
N TYR A 88 16.33 9.89 21.46
CA TYR A 88 16.86 9.98 22.83
C TYR A 88 17.46 8.67 23.34
N THR A 89 17.58 7.66 22.47
CA THR A 89 18.20 6.36 22.81
C THR A 89 19.26 5.93 21.82
N VAL A 90 20.32 5.30 22.32
CA VAL A 90 21.37 4.63 21.55
C VAL A 90 21.50 3.21 22.09
N GLY A 91 21.46 2.19 21.22
CA GLY A 91 21.49 0.79 21.67
C GLY A 91 20.38 0.42 22.66
N GLY A 92 19.20 1.06 22.56
CA GLY A 92 18.07 0.88 23.47
C GLY A 92 18.21 1.56 24.84
N GLN A 93 19.32 2.26 25.11
CA GLN A 93 19.57 2.95 26.37
C GLN A 93 19.44 4.47 26.22
N PRO A 94 18.99 5.21 27.26
CA PRO A 94 18.83 6.65 27.19
C PRO A 94 20.14 7.40 26.95
N PHE A 95 20.07 8.46 26.16
CA PHE A 95 21.16 9.35 25.83
C PHE A 95 20.90 10.75 26.39
N ALA A 96 21.84 11.26 27.19
CA ALA A 96 21.79 12.60 27.75
C ALA A 96 22.58 13.59 26.87
N SER A 97 22.11 14.82 26.82
CA SER A 97 22.77 15.94 26.12
C SER A 97 23.02 17.10 27.07
N ARG A 98 24.11 17.84 26.80
CA ARG A 98 24.43 19.15 27.35
C ARG A 98 24.26 20.25 26.31
N TYR A 99 24.52 19.90 25.06
CA TYR A 99 24.46 20.78 23.91
C TYR A 99 23.46 20.22 22.90
N ILE A 100 22.64 21.11 22.33
CA ILE A 100 21.78 20.83 21.17
C ILE A 100 22.19 21.76 20.05
N LYS A 101 22.44 21.24 18.85
CA LYS A 101 22.80 22.03 17.68
C LYS A 101 21.76 21.83 16.58
N ILE A 102 21.12 22.91 16.16
CA ILE A 102 20.16 22.94 15.06
C ILE A 102 20.88 23.46 13.82
N VAL A 103 20.85 22.67 12.75
CA VAL A 103 21.51 22.98 11.47
C VAL A 103 20.43 23.13 10.39
N PRO A 104 20.07 24.37 10.04
CA PRO A 104 19.24 24.64 8.87
C PRO A 104 19.86 24.12 7.57
N ILE A 105 19.02 23.56 6.70
CA ILE A 105 19.43 23.02 5.39
C ILE A 105 18.73 23.77 4.26
N GLN A 106 17.43 24.05 4.41
CA GLN A 106 16.63 24.65 3.34
C GLN A 106 15.57 25.59 3.92
N SER A 107 15.33 26.72 3.27
CA SER A 107 14.19 27.62 3.49
C SER A 107 13.14 27.43 2.38
N TRP A 108 11.95 27.99 2.54
CA TRP A 108 10.88 27.87 1.54
C TRP A 108 11.11 28.71 0.27
N GLY A 109 11.86 29.81 0.39
CA GLY A 109 12.34 30.61 -0.73
C GLY A 109 13.77 30.23 -1.14
N PRO A 110 14.12 30.28 -2.43
CA PRO A 110 15.49 30.07 -2.88
C PRO A 110 16.39 31.23 -2.40
N SER A 111 17.55 30.90 -1.82
CA SER A 111 18.59 31.87 -1.43
C SER A 111 18.22 32.88 -0.33
N PHE A 112 17.27 32.55 0.54
CA PHE A 112 16.92 33.37 1.72
C PHE A 112 17.50 32.80 3.02
N ASN A 113 17.82 33.69 3.97
CA ASN A 113 18.20 33.36 5.35
C ASN A 113 17.12 32.51 6.05
N PHE A 114 17.51 31.76 7.08
CA PHE A 114 16.60 30.92 7.85
C PHE A 114 16.03 31.67 9.05
N THR A 115 14.71 31.62 9.24
CA THR A 115 14.07 32.15 10.45
C THR A 115 13.57 31.01 11.35
N ILE A 116 14.00 31.05 12.61
CA ILE A 116 13.48 30.22 13.70
C ILE A 116 12.93 31.18 14.76
N TRP A 117 11.64 31.11 15.07
CA TRP A 117 11.03 32.06 16.00
C TRP A 117 11.25 31.69 17.45
N PHE A 118 10.94 30.43 17.76
CA PHE A 118 11.00 29.91 19.10
C PHE A 118 11.32 28.43 19.06
N VAL A 119 12.14 27.98 20.01
CA VAL A 119 12.43 26.56 20.22
C VAL A 119 12.10 26.20 21.66
N GLU A 120 11.33 25.14 21.83
CA GLU A 120 11.10 24.48 23.12
C GLU A 120 11.75 23.11 23.13
N LEU A 121 12.39 22.76 24.24
CA LEU A 121 12.92 21.41 24.47
C LEU A 121 12.23 20.79 25.67
N MET A 122 11.72 19.57 25.51
CA MET A 122 11.13 18.81 26.61
C MET A 122 11.86 17.50 26.85
N GLY A 123 12.00 17.12 28.12
CA GLY A 123 12.71 15.92 28.51
C GLY A 123 12.84 15.73 30.01
N LEU A 124 13.79 14.87 30.39
CA LEU A 124 14.13 14.56 31.78
C LEU A 124 15.44 15.25 32.16
N ASP A 125 15.45 16.07 33.21
CA ASP A 125 16.65 16.70 33.78
C ASP A 125 16.99 16.21 35.20
N CYS A 126 16.21 15.27 35.73
CA CYS A 126 16.44 14.73 37.07
C CYS A 126 17.77 13.98 37.10
N TRP A 127 18.68 14.41 37.98
CA TRP A 127 20.03 13.84 38.06
C TRP A 127 20.05 12.33 38.32
N LYS A 128 19.04 11.79 39.02
CA LYS A 128 18.91 10.35 39.28
C LYS A 128 18.75 9.52 37.99
N ASP A 129 18.09 10.08 36.99
CA ASP A 129 17.85 9.42 35.70
C ASP A 129 18.93 9.79 34.67
N VAL A 130 19.39 11.04 34.70
CA VAL A 130 20.37 11.57 33.74
C VAL A 130 21.79 11.06 34.01
N LYS A 131 22.24 10.96 35.27
CA LYS A 131 23.61 10.52 35.59
C LYS A 131 23.91 9.10 35.08
N PRO A 132 23.05 8.09 35.28
CA PRO A 132 23.26 6.77 34.69
C PRO A 132 23.37 6.79 33.16
N ALA A 133 22.58 7.62 32.48
CA ALA A 133 22.63 7.78 31.03
C ALA A 133 23.97 8.37 30.55
N ILE A 134 24.49 9.38 31.26
CA ILE A 134 25.83 9.94 30.98
C ILE A 134 26.91 8.87 31.15
N ASP A 135 26.92 8.18 32.29
CA ASP A 135 27.94 7.17 32.59
C ASP A 135 27.90 6.00 31.60
N TRP A 136 26.70 5.59 31.22
CA TRP A 136 26.50 4.57 30.20
C TRP A 136 27.04 5.05 28.84
N PHE A 137 26.73 6.29 28.42
CA PHE A 137 27.15 6.81 27.13
C PHE A 137 28.67 6.98 27.01
N ILE A 138 29.34 7.40 28.10
CA ILE A 138 30.82 7.46 28.14
C ILE A 138 31.41 6.06 27.93
N ARG A 139 30.94 5.05 28.68
CA ARG A 139 31.39 3.65 28.50
C ARG A 139 31.06 3.12 27.11
N TYR A 140 29.92 3.51 26.54
CA TYR A 140 29.54 3.15 25.17
C TYR A 140 30.53 3.74 24.15
N LYS A 141 30.90 5.03 24.27
CA LYS A 141 31.92 5.66 23.41
C LYS A 141 33.27 4.94 23.51
N GLU A 142 33.71 4.58 24.72
CA GLU A 142 34.95 3.82 24.92
C GLU A 142 34.91 2.46 24.23
N ARG A 143 33.81 1.70 24.41
CA ARG A 143 33.61 0.41 23.75
C ARG A 143 33.59 0.54 22.22
N GLU A 144 32.91 1.55 21.68
CA GLU A 144 32.88 1.79 20.24
C GLU A 144 34.25 2.20 19.69
N ALA A 145 35.04 2.99 20.43
CA ALA A 145 36.41 3.32 20.02
C ALA A 145 37.27 2.05 19.91
N VAL A 146 37.22 1.17 20.91
CA VAL A 146 37.90 -0.13 20.87
C VAL A 146 37.39 -0.97 19.70
N ARG A 147 36.06 -1.01 19.48
CA ARG A 147 35.46 -1.75 18.36
C ARG A 147 35.95 -1.24 17.00
N LEU A 148 36.10 0.07 16.84
CA LEU A 148 36.67 0.67 15.62
C LEU A 148 38.15 0.31 15.45
N CYS A 149 38.94 0.29 16.52
CA CYS A 149 40.32 -0.22 16.47
C CYS A 149 40.35 -1.69 16.03
N LEU A 150 39.53 -2.56 16.64
CA LEU A 150 39.40 -3.96 16.24
C LEU A 150 39.02 -4.11 14.77
N LYS A 151 38.08 -3.30 14.27
CA LYS A 151 37.71 -3.26 12.85
C LYS A 151 38.91 -2.95 11.96
N TYR A 152 39.67 -1.90 12.30
CA TYR A 152 40.86 -1.49 11.55
C TYR A 152 41.92 -2.58 11.54
N LEU A 153 42.24 -3.17 12.71
CA LEU A 153 43.24 -4.23 12.83
C LEU A 153 42.87 -5.44 11.97
N ARG A 154 41.59 -5.83 11.97
CA ARG A 154 41.09 -6.92 11.13
C ARG A 154 41.16 -6.61 9.63
N GLN A 155 40.86 -5.37 9.22
CA GLN A 155 40.97 -4.96 7.82
C GLN A 155 42.42 -4.95 7.32
N MET A 156 43.37 -4.62 8.19
CA MET A 156 44.80 -4.62 7.89
C MET A 156 45.45 -6.00 8.09
N ASN A 157 44.67 -7.02 8.47
CA ASN A 157 45.15 -8.37 8.76
C ASN A 157 46.20 -8.45 9.90
N TYR A 158 46.13 -7.52 10.85
CA TYR A 158 46.97 -7.51 12.07
C TYR A 158 46.37 -8.43 13.15
N GLU A 159 46.38 -9.73 12.87
CA GLU A 159 45.68 -10.77 13.65
C GLU A 159 46.12 -10.82 15.12
N GLU A 160 47.42 -10.77 15.40
CA GLU A 160 47.94 -10.82 16.77
C GLU A 160 47.46 -9.62 17.60
N SER A 161 47.62 -8.41 17.06
CA SER A 161 47.12 -7.18 17.68
C SER A 161 45.61 -7.20 17.89
N PHE A 162 44.86 -7.76 16.91
CA PHE A 162 43.42 -7.92 17.00
C PHE A 162 43.03 -8.82 18.17
N GLN A 163 43.63 -10.01 18.28
CA GLN A 163 43.33 -10.98 19.33
C GLN A 163 43.70 -10.44 20.72
N VAL A 164 44.88 -9.84 20.86
CA VAL A 164 45.33 -9.24 22.12
C VAL A 164 44.38 -8.12 22.57
N LEU A 165 44.04 -7.19 21.67
CA LEU A 165 43.13 -6.10 22.01
C LEU A 165 41.72 -6.61 22.35
N GLN A 166 41.20 -7.59 21.61
CA GLN A 166 39.88 -8.17 21.86
C GLN A 166 39.85 -8.89 23.22
N GLN A 167 40.87 -9.68 23.53
CA GLN A 167 40.96 -10.41 24.80
C GLN A 167 41.11 -9.46 26.00
N GLN A 168 41.93 -8.42 25.88
CA GLN A 168 42.15 -7.45 26.96
C GLN A 168 40.95 -6.55 27.20
N SER A 169 40.30 -6.09 26.12
CA SER A 169 39.14 -5.18 26.23
C SER A 169 37.82 -5.90 26.52
N GLY A 170 37.71 -7.19 26.18
CA GLY A 170 36.45 -7.94 26.22
C GLY A 170 35.40 -7.43 25.21
N VAL A 171 35.78 -6.56 24.27
CA VAL A 171 34.87 -6.00 23.28
C VAL A 171 34.78 -6.94 22.08
N GLU A 172 33.57 -7.44 21.82
CA GLU A 172 33.29 -8.18 20.61
C GLU A 172 33.11 -7.24 19.42
N LEU A 173 33.73 -7.57 18.29
CA LEU A 173 33.61 -6.76 17.09
C LEU A 173 32.29 -7.01 16.34
N GLU A 174 31.84 -8.26 16.34
CA GLU A 174 30.67 -8.72 15.58
C GLU A 174 30.09 -10.00 16.19
N ASP A 175 28.84 -10.28 15.81
CA ASP A 175 28.12 -11.51 16.10
C ASP A 175 28.90 -12.74 15.60
N LYS A 176 28.79 -13.85 16.32
CA LYS A 176 29.46 -15.12 15.99
C LYS A 176 29.22 -15.54 14.53
N ARG A 177 28.00 -15.37 14.01
CA ARG A 177 27.66 -15.75 12.62
C ARG A 177 28.47 -14.98 11.58
N LEU A 178 28.68 -13.68 11.80
CA LEU A 178 29.51 -12.86 10.90
C LEU A 178 30.98 -13.22 11.00
N ARG A 179 31.45 -13.58 12.20
CA ARG A 179 32.81 -14.08 12.43
C ARG A 179 33.06 -15.41 11.70
N ASP A 180 32.09 -16.33 11.77
CA ASP A 180 32.15 -17.62 11.08
C ASP A 180 32.15 -17.40 9.56
N LEU A 181 31.27 -16.55 9.04
CA LEU A 181 31.26 -16.18 7.61
C LEU A 181 32.60 -15.57 7.16
N TYR A 182 33.17 -14.65 7.93
CA TYR A 182 34.47 -14.04 7.62
C TYR A 182 35.57 -15.11 7.50
N ASN A 183 35.60 -16.08 8.41
CA ASN A 183 36.57 -17.17 8.39
C ASN A 183 36.41 -18.08 7.17
N VAL A 184 35.16 -18.41 6.80
CA VAL A 184 34.85 -19.22 5.61
C VAL A 184 35.32 -18.50 4.34
N VAL A 185 35.03 -17.20 4.20
CA VAL A 185 35.50 -16.37 3.08
C VAL A 185 37.02 -16.35 3.00
N ARG A 186 37.70 -16.18 4.14
CA ARG A 186 39.17 -16.17 4.22
C ARG A 186 39.79 -17.51 3.82
N GLN A 187 39.08 -18.62 4.02
CA GLN A 187 39.50 -19.96 3.61
C GLN A 187 39.20 -20.27 2.12
N GLY A 188 38.44 -19.40 1.43
CA GLY A 188 38.08 -19.59 0.03
C GLY A 188 36.98 -20.62 -0.22
N ASP A 189 36.22 -20.98 0.81
CA ASP A 189 35.14 -21.97 0.72
C ASP A 189 33.81 -21.27 0.36
N TYR A 190 33.66 -20.96 -0.93
CA TYR A 190 32.51 -20.20 -1.42
C TYR A 190 31.19 -21.00 -1.40
N GLU A 191 31.25 -22.33 -1.42
CA GLU A 191 30.04 -23.18 -1.29
C GLU A 191 29.40 -23.00 0.09
N LYS A 192 30.22 -23.00 1.16
CA LYS A 192 29.72 -22.69 2.51
C LYS A 192 29.20 -21.26 2.66
N VAL A 193 29.74 -20.30 1.90
CA VAL A 193 29.20 -18.94 1.87
C VAL A 193 27.79 -18.93 1.27
N GLU A 194 27.59 -19.60 0.14
CA GLU A 194 26.28 -19.72 -0.49
C GLU A 194 25.26 -20.42 0.41
N ASP A 195 25.66 -21.51 1.08
CA ASP A 195 24.80 -22.21 2.03
C ASP A 195 24.48 -21.34 3.25
N PHE A 196 25.45 -20.60 3.78
CA PHE A 196 25.22 -19.63 4.86
C PHE A 196 24.19 -18.56 4.44
N MET A 197 24.32 -18.02 3.22
CA MET A 197 23.39 -17.00 2.71
C MET A 197 21.98 -17.59 2.51
N ARG A 198 21.87 -18.78 1.93
CA ARG A 198 20.58 -19.47 1.72
C ARG A 198 19.88 -19.76 3.06
N ASN A 199 20.63 -20.29 4.03
CA ASN A 199 20.10 -20.54 5.37
C ASN A 199 19.71 -19.23 6.07
N SER A 200 20.49 -18.16 5.92
CA SER A 200 20.14 -16.85 6.48
C SER A 200 18.84 -16.27 5.93
N VAL A 201 18.52 -16.54 4.66
CA VAL A 201 17.21 -16.18 4.07
C VAL A 201 16.10 -17.06 4.66
N ASN A 202 16.30 -18.39 4.64
CA ASN A 202 15.29 -19.35 5.12
C ASN A 202 14.97 -19.19 6.61
N ASP A 203 15.97 -18.85 7.43
CA ASP A 203 15.83 -18.61 8.87
C ASP A 203 15.29 -17.20 9.18
N GLY A 204 15.04 -16.39 8.16
CA GLY A 204 14.48 -15.04 8.29
C GLY A 204 15.45 -13.95 8.76
N LEU A 205 16.76 -14.23 8.82
CA LEU A 205 17.77 -13.23 9.22
C LEU A 205 17.84 -12.05 8.24
N LEU A 206 17.54 -12.32 6.97
CA LEU A 206 17.55 -11.33 5.90
C LEU A 206 16.15 -10.84 5.52
N SER A 207 15.08 -11.21 6.24
CA SER A 207 13.70 -10.86 5.86
C SER A 207 13.49 -9.36 5.68
N SER A 208 14.00 -8.52 6.60
CA SER A 208 13.87 -7.06 6.48
C SER A 208 14.65 -6.47 5.29
N TYR A 209 15.69 -7.16 4.81
CA TYR A 209 16.42 -6.74 3.62
C TYR A 209 15.67 -7.19 2.37
N VAL A 210 15.26 -8.46 2.32
CA VAL A 210 14.50 -9.05 1.22
C VAL A 210 13.19 -8.30 0.97
N SER A 211 12.47 -7.92 2.04
CA SER A 211 11.21 -7.19 1.93
C SER A 211 11.34 -5.79 1.33
N LYS A 212 12.56 -5.25 1.23
CA LYS A 212 12.85 -3.92 0.65
C LYS A 212 13.44 -4.01 -0.76
N LEU A 213 13.67 -5.22 -1.25
CA LEU A 213 14.17 -5.40 -2.61
C LEU A 213 13.03 -5.23 -3.61
N ASP A 214 13.32 -4.56 -4.72
CA ASP A 214 12.40 -4.49 -5.83
C ASP A 214 12.23 -5.89 -6.44
N TYR A 215 11.00 -6.38 -6.49
CA TYR A 215 10.68 -7.61 -7.19
C TYR A 215 10.82 -7.39 -8.71
N ARG A 216 11.55 -8.28 -9.38
CA ARG A 216 11.63 -8.31 -10.84
C ARG A 216 10.76 -9.44 -11.37
N PRO A 217 9.55 -9.15 -11.90
CA PRO A 217 8.71 -10.19 -12.46
C PRO A 217 9.39 -10.79 -13.69
N THR A 218 9.51 -12.11 -13.73
CA THR A 218 9.95 -12.86 -14.92
C THR A 218 8.73 -13.50 -15.56
N TRP A 219 8.42 -13.08 -16.78
CA TRP A 219 7.31 -13.65 -17.53
C TRP A 219 7.77 -14.91 -18.26
N GLN A 220 7.14 -16.04 -17.94
CA GLN A 220 7.32 -17.30 -18.64
C GLN A 220 6.02 -17.71 -19.32
N CYS A 221 6.11 -18.08 -20.60
CA CYS A 221 4.97 -18.63 -21.32
C CYS A 221 4.65 -20.03 -20.78
N ILE A 222 3.42 -20.25 -20.34
CA ILE A 222 2.90 -21.57 -20.00
C ILE A 222 2.31 -22.19 -21.27
N LEU A 223 2.82 -23.36 -21.66
CA LEU A 223 2.39 -24.09 -22.86
C LEU A 223 1.73 -25.41 -22.44
N PRO A 224 0.44 -25.40 -22.04
CA PRO A 224 -0.28 -26.62 -21.72
C PRO A 224 -0.65 -27.40 -22.98
N ASP A 225 -0.74 -28.72 -22.85
CA ASP A 225 -1.21 -29.60 -23.92
C ASP A 225 -2.67 -29.32 -24.29
N ARG A 226 -3.07 -29.70 -25.50
CA ARG A 226 -4.48 -29.64 -25.92
C ARG A 226 -5.28 -30.75 -25.21
N PRO A 227 -6.58 -30.55 -24.94
CA PRO A 227 -7.41 -29.40 -25.32
C PRO A 227 -7.15 -28.17 -24.45
N ARG A 228 -7.28 -26.97 -25.05
CA ARG A 228 -7.14 -25.67 -24.36
C ARG A 228 -8.05 -24.63 -25.02
N PRO A 229 -8.50 -23.59 -24.29
CA PRO A 229 -9.37 -22.56 -24.85
C PRO A 229 -8.71 -21.83 -26.04
N GLY A 230 -9.55 -21.46 -27.02
CA GLY A 230 -9.15 -20.64 -28.17
C GLY A 230 -8.91 -19.16 -27.81
N MET A 231 -8.49 -18.38 -28.80
CA MET A 231 -8.32 -16.92 -28.68
C MET A 231 -9.64 -16.26 -28.30
N ARG A 232 -9.61 -15.30 -27.35
CA ARG A 232 -10.82 -14.64 -26.84
C ARG A 232 -10.51 -13.32 -26.14
N GLY A 233 -11.36 -12.32 -26.32
CA GLY A 233 -11.38 -11.05 -25.59
C GLY A 233 -12.58 -10.95 -24.63
N GLY A 234 -12.49 -10.14 -23.58
CA GLY A 234 -13.62 -9.90 -22.67
C GLY A 234 -14.09 -11.10 -21.82
N HIS A 235 -13.40 -12.24 -21.90
CA HIS A 235 -13.60 -13.41 -21.04
C HIS A 235 -13.29 -13.06 -19.57
N GLN A 236 -13.86 -13.81 -18.63
CA GLN A 236 -13.55 -13.66 -17.22
C GLN A 236 -12.87 -14.90 -16.68
N MET A 237 -11.97 -14.68 -15.72
CA MET A 237 -11.27 -15.72 -14.99
C MET A 237 -11.35 -15.47 -13.50
N CYS A 238 -11.45 -16.54 -12.72
CA CYS A 238 -11.29 -16.49 -11.28
C CYS A 238 -10.39 -17.65 -10.81
N LEU A 239 -9.63 -17.42 -9.74
CA LEU A 239 -8.79 -18.41 -9.11
C LEU A 239 -9.51 -18.97 -7.89
N ASP A 240 -9.66 -20.28 -7.85
CA ASP A 240 -9.99 -21.03 -6.65
C ASP A 240 -8.67 -21.41 -5.94
N PRO A 241 -8.33 -20.73 -4.82
CA PRO A 241 -7.05 -20.94 -4.16
C PRO A 241 -6.98 -22.30 -3.43
N TYR A 242 -8.11 -22.88 -3.02
CA TYR A 242 -8.14 -24.15 -2.31
C TYR A 242 -8.00 -25.34 -3.26
N GLY A 243 -8.61 -25.24 -4.45
CA GLY A 243 -8.48 -26.26 -5.50
C GLY A 243 -7.32 -26.01 -6.47
N GLU A 244 -6.52 -24.96 -6.28
CA GLU A 244 -5.44 -24.54 -7.17
C GLU A 244 -5.86 -24.53 -8.65
N THR A 245 -7.08 -24.05 -8.90
CA THR A 245 -7.75 -24.17 -10.20
C THR A 245 -8.24 -22.80 -10.66
N ILE A 246 -7.93 -22.47 -11.91
CA ILE A 246 -8.41 -21.26 -12.56
C ILE A 246 -9.60 -21.61 -13.43
N TYR A 247 -10.73 -20.95 -13.24
CA TYR A 247 -11.89 -21.09 -14.11
C TYR A 247 -11.91 -19.97 -15.15
N LEU A 248 -12.35 -20.28 -16.36
CA LEU A 248 -12.49 -19.35 -17.47
C LEU A 248 -13.87 -19.49 -18.09
N LEU A 249 -14.60 -18.39 -18.21
CA LEU A 249 -15.94 -18.34 -18.79
C LEU A 249 -16.01 -17.39 -19.98
N GLY A 250 -16.58 -17.89 -21.08
CA GLY A 250 -17.02 -17.12 -22.24
C GLY A 250 -15.94 -16.26 -22.90
N GLY A 251 -16.33 -15.07 -23.33
CA GLY A 251 -15.53 -14.13 -24.11
C GLY A 251 -15.98 -14.02 -25.56
N TRP A 252 -15.22 -13.30 -26.38
CA TRP A 252 -15.47 -13.06 -27.80
C TRP A 252 -14.27 -13.50 -28.63
N ASP A 253 -14.46 -14.39 -29.60
CA ASP A 253 -13.38 -15.01 -30.36
C ASP A 253 -12.92 -14.23 -31.61
N GLY A 254 -13.55 -13.09 -31.89
CA GLY A 254 -13.36 -12.35 -33.15
C GLY A 254 -14.59 -12.39 -34.06
N HIS A 255 -15.52 -13.32 -33.81
CA HIS A 255 -16.70 -13.55 -34.63
C HIS A 255 -17.97 -13.58 -33.78
N GLN A 256 -17.95 -14.27 -32.65
CA GLN A 256 -19.12 -14.47 -31.79
C GLN A 256 -18.74 -14.46 -30.31
N ASP A 257 -19.74 -14.21 -29.47
CA ASP A 257 -19.63 -14.49 -28.04
C ASP A 257 -19.59 -16.01 -27.81
N LEU A 258 -18.91 -16.41 -26.75
CA LEU A 258 -18.73 -17.81 -26.34
C LEU A 258 -19.50 -18.09 -25.04
N SER A 259 -20.03 -19.32 -24.93
CA SER A 259 -20.68 -19.87 -23.72
C SER A 259 -19.89 -21.05 -23.14
N ASP A 260 -18.61 -21.20 -23.46
CA ASP A 260 -17.80 -22.30 -22.93
C ASP A 260 -17.25 -22.01 -21.53
N LEU A 261 -17.22 -23.04 -20.68
CA LEU A 261 -16.61 -23.03 -19.35
C LEU A 261 -15.41 -23.98 -19.31
N TRP A 262 -14.26 -23.47 -18.92
CA TRP A 262 -13.00 -24.21 -18.80
C TRP A 262 -12.46 -24.12 -17.38
N SER A 263 -11.68 -25.13 -16.99
CA SER A 263 -10.80 -25.07 -15.82
C SER A 263 -9.36 -25.36 -16.19
N TYR A 264 -8.43 -24.72 -15.50
CA TYR A 264 -7.00 -24.95 -15.58
C TYR A 264 -6.48 -25.31 -14.20
N HIS A 265 -6.05 -26.56 -14.04
CA HIS A 265 -5.47 -27.03 -12.79
C HIS A 265 -3.98 -26.71 -12.78
N ILE A 266 -3.56 -25.84 -11.85
CA ILE A 266 -2.22 -25.26 -11.80
C ILE A 266 -1.15 -26.34 -11.57
N PRO A 267 -1.26 -27.24 -10.57
CA PRO A 267 -0.21 -28.23 -10.29
C PRO A 267 0.04 -29.20 -11.44
N SER A 268 -1.00 -29.57 -12.20
CA SER A 268 -0.86 -30.49 -13.32
C SER A 268 -0.68 -29.79 -14.67
N ASN A 269 -0.65 -28.45 -14.72
CA ASN A 269 -0.55 -27.65 -15.94
C ASN A 269 -1.53 -28.12 -17.05
N ARG A 270 -2.81 -28.32 -16.70
CA ARG A 270 -3.79 -28.94 -17.61
C ARG A 270 -5.11 -28.18 -17.66
N TRP A 271 -5.54 -27.89 -18.89
CA TRP A 271 -6.89 -27.39 -19.18
C TRP A 271 -7.89 -28.55 -19.30
N THR A 272 -9.10 -28.32 -18.82
CA THR A 272 -10.25 -29.21 -18.94
C THR A 272 -11.45 -28.40 -19.41
N LEU A 273 -12.11 -28.84 -20.47
CA LEU A 273 -13.40 -28.28 -20.88
C LEU A 273 -14.47 -28.85 -19.96
N ILE A 274 -15.12 -27.98 -19.18
CA ILE A 274 -16.20 -28.37 -18.28
C ILE A 274 -17.52 -28.40 -19.05
N SER A 275 -17.81 -27.34 -19.80
CA SER A 275 -19.00 -27.21 -20.63
C SER A 275 -18.65 -26.53 -21.95
N SER A 276 -19.09 -27.11 -23.07
CA SER A 276 -18.98 -26.48 -24.39
C SER A 276 -20.06 -25.44 -24.65
N ASP A 277 -21.17 -25.49 -23.90
CA ASP A 277 -22.29 -24.57 -24.02
C ASP A 277 -23.04 -24.48 -22.69
N THR A 278 -22.71 -23.46 -21.89
CA THR A 278 -23.31 -23.28 -20.57
C THR A 278 -24.82 -23.04 -20.64
N GLU A 279 -25.34 -22.49 -21.74
CA GLU A 279 -26.78 -22.24 -21.89
C GLU A 279 -27.57 -23.55 -21.95
N ALA A 280 -27.06 -24.53 -22.70
CA ALA A 280 -27.62 -25.87 -22.76
C ALA A 280 -27.59 -26.60 -21.39
N ASP A 281 -26.63 -26.24 -20.54
CA ASP A 281 -26.47 -26.79 -19.19
C ASP A 281 -27.25 -25.99 -18.12
N GLY A 282 -28.17 -25.11 -18.52
CA GLY A 282 -29.01 -24.29 -17.62
C GLY A 282 -28.28 -23.08 -17.01
N GLY A 283 -27.13 -22.73 -17.57
CA GLY A 283 -26.30 -21.60 -17.22
C GLY A 283 -26.47 -20.39 -18.13
N PRO A 284 -25.54 -19.43 -18.04
CA PRO A 284 -25.60 -18.21 -18.81
C PRO A 284 -25.48 -18.44 -20.32
N SER A 285 -26.20 -17.64 -21.11
CA SER A 285 -25.97 -17.54 -22.57
C SER A 285 -24.56 -17.06 -22.89
N ALA A 286 -24.15 -17.23 -24.15
CA ALA A 286 -22.89 -16.68 -24.68
C ALA A 286 -22.71 -15.19 -24.33
N ARG A 287 -21.51 -14.83 -23.84
CA ARG A 287 -21.25 -13.47 -23.32
C ARG A 287 -19.78 -13.07 -23.28
N SER A 288 -19.53 -11.78 -23.47
CA SER A 288 -18.26 -11.10 -23.22
C SER A 288 -18.45 -9.83 -22.37
N CYS A 289 -17.36 -9.29 -21.82
CA CYS A 289 -17.32 -8.10 -20.95
C CYS A 289 -18.23 -8.17 -19.71
N HIS A 290 -18.60 -9.40 -19.33
CA HIS A 290 -19.28 -9.75 -18.09
C HIS A 290 -18.29 -9.76 -16.92
N LYS A 291 -18.76 -10.08 -15.72
CA LYS A 291 -17.90 -10.31 -14.54
C LYS A 291 -18.23 -11.61 -13.85
N VAL A 292 -17.20 -12.23 -13.29
CA VAL A 292 -17.30 -13.40 -12.42
C VAL A 292 -16.58 -13.08 -11.12
N CYS A 293 -17.20 -13.37 -9.98
CA CYS A 293 -16.52 -13.44 -8.68
C CYS A 293 -16.74 -14.80 -8.02
N LEU A 294 -15.78 -15.24 -7.21
CA LEU A 294 -15.79 -16.53 -6.53
C LEU A 294 -16.02 -16.33 -5.03
N ASP A 295 -16.89 -17.15 -4.44
CA ASP A 295 -16.85 -17.49 -3.00
C ASP A 295 -15.95 -18.74 -2.85
N PRO A 296 -14.69 -18.60 -2.42
CA PRO A 296 -13.77 -19.72 -2.36
C PRO A 296 -14.12 -20.71 -1.25
N GLU A 297 -14.72 -20.27 -0.14
CA GLU A 297 -15.12 -21.16 0.95
C GLU A 297 -16.24 -22.11 0.55
N ARG A 298 -17.16 -21.64 -0.30
CA ARG A 298 -18.32 -22.42 -0.78
C ARG A 298 -18.15 -22.92 -2.21
N ARG A 299 -17.06 -22.54 -2.87
CA ARG A 299 -16.73 -22.90 -4.25
C ARG A 299 -17.88 -22.55 -5.21
N GLN A 300 -18.38 -21.31 -5.11
CA GLN A 300 -19.49 -20.80 -5.93
C GLN A 300 -19.04 -19.63 -6.81
N MET A 301 -19.26 -19.73 -8.12
CA MET A 301 -18.97 -18.62 -9.05
C MET A 301 -20.24 -17.86 -9.39
N PHE A 302 -20.23 -16.55 -9.18
CA PHE A 302 -21.35 -15.66 -9.51
C PHE A 302 -21.05 -14.89 -10.78
N THR A 303 -21.97 -14.92 -11.75
CA THR A 303 -21.80 -14.31 -13.07
C THR A 303 -22.84 -13.24 -13.33
N LEU A 304 -22.41 -12.03 -13.70
CA LEU A 304 -23.30 -10.90 -13.99
C LEU A 304 -22.86 -10.12 -15.23
N GLY A 305 -23.85 -9.62 -15.96
CA GLY A 305 -23.68 -8.68 -17.06
C GLY A 305 -23.18 -9.32 -18.35
N ARG A 306 -23.13 -8.49 -19.40
CA ARG A 306 -22.58 -8.79 -20.72
C ARG A 306 -22.64 -7.55 -21.61
N TYR A 307 -21.78 -7.51 -22.62
CA TYR A 307 -21.94 -6.57 -23.74
C TYR A 307 -22.94 -7.12 -24.77
N LEU A 308 -23.68 -6.22 -25.43
CA LEU A 308 -24.50 -6.53 -26.61
C LEU A 308 -24.34 -5.42 -27.65
N ASP A 309 -24.14 -5.82 -28.91
CA ASP A 309 -24.20 -4.89 -30.02
C ASP A 309 -25.58 -4.24 -30.09
N THR A 310 -25.64 -3.00 -30.59
CA THR A 310 -26.88 -2.22 -30.70
C THR A 310 -27.96 -2.96 -31.50
N GLN A 311 -27.57 -3.73 -32.53
CA GLN A 311 -28.51 -4.47 -33.37
C GLN A 311 -29.18 -5.65 -32.64
N CYS A 312 -28.55 -6.16 -31.58
CA CYS A 312 -29.03 -7.31 -30.82
C CYS A 312 -29.88 -6.90 -29.60
N ARG A 313 -30.13 -5.60 -29.41
CA ARG A 313 -30.84 -5.07 -28.23
C ARG A 313 -32.34 -5.11 -28.44
N THR A 314 -32.99 -5.90 -27.61
CA THR A 314 -34.44 -6.05 -27.51
C THR A 314 -34.81 -5.95 -26.03
N THR A 315 -36.08 -5.73 -25.70
CA THR A 315 -36.53 -5.73 -24.31
C THR A 315 -36.13 -7.00 -23.55
N GLU A 316 -36.18 -8.16 -24.23
CA GLU A 316 -35.81 -9.44 -23.64
C GLU A 316 -34.29 -9.59 -23.47
N SER A 317 -33.50 -9.25 -24.50
CA SER A 317 -32.03 -9.40 -24.44
C SER A 317 -31.37 -8.40 -23.48
N LEU A 318 -32.05 -7.31 -23.13
CA LEU A 318 -31.58 -6.30 -22.18
C LEU A 318 -31.85 -6.65 -20.71
N LYS A 319 -32.48 -7.79 -20.42
CA LYS A 319 -32.60 -8.29 -19.05
C LYS A 319 -31.23 -8.55 -18.44
N SER A 320 -31.09 -8.20 -17.16
CA SER A 320 -29.84 -8.31 -16.41
C SER A 320 -29.82 -9.61 -15.63
N ASP A 321 -29.62 -10.72 -16.34
CA ASP A 321 -29.59 -12.06 -15.77
C ASP A 321 -28.43 -12.25 -14.76
N PHE A 322 -28.66 -13.08 -13.74
CA PHE A 322 -27.67 -13.33 -12.69
C PHE A 322 -27.66 -14.80 -12.30
N TYR A 323 -26.48 -15.42 -12.40
CA TYR A 323 -26.29 -16.86 -12.24
C TYR A 323 -25.27 -17.16 -11.14
N VAL A 324 -25.43 -18.32 -10.52
CA VAL A 324 -24.38 -18.99 -9.73
C VAL A 324 -24.07 -20.35 -10.35
N TYR A 325 -22.79 -20.70 -10.36
CA TYR A 325 -22.30 -22.04 -10.66
C TYR A 325 -21.72 -22.66 -9.39
N ASP A 326 -22.26 -23.81 -9.01
CA ASP A 326 -21.74 -24.66 -7.95
C ASP A 326 -20.63 -25.54 -8.54
N ILE A 327 -19.38 -25.27 -8.12
CA ILE A 327 -18.21 -25.96 -8.65
C ILE A 327 -18.20 -27.44 -8.23
N ASP A 328 -18.66 -27.75 -7.02
CA ASP A 328 -18.58 -29.10 -6.48
C ASP A 328 -19.59 -30.03 -7.15
N ASN A 329 -20.78 -29.49 -7.44
CA ASN A 329 -21.85 -30.26 -8.06
C ASN A 329 -21.88 -30.13 -9.59
N ASN A 330 -21.12 -29.19 -10.17
CA ASN A 330 -21.14 -28.87 -11.61
C ASN A 330 -22.56 -28.49 -12.09
N ILE A 331 -23.21 -27.57 -11.37
CA ILE A 331 -24.58 -27.16 -11.62
C ILE A 331 -24.67 -25.65 -11.71
N TRP A 332 -25.33 -25.17 -12.76
CA TRP A 332 -25.76 -23.77 -12.87
C TRP A 332 -27.13 -23.56 -12.21
N THR A 333 -27.32 -22.39 -11.63
CA THR A 333 -28.60 -21.94 -11.09
C THR A 333 -28.83 -20.48 -11.47
N LEU A 334 -29.95 -20.21 -12.13
CA LEU A 334 -30.45 -18.85 -12.35
C LEU A 334 -30.96 -18.28 -11.03
N ILE A 335 -30.32 -17.23 -10.54
CA ILE A 335 -30.72 -16.52 -9.32
C ILE A 335 -31.84 -15.54 -9.64
N SER A 336 -31.68 -14.80 -10.75
CA SER A 336 -32.63 -13.78 -11.19
C SER A 336 -32.59 -13.61 -12.70
N ASP A 337 -33.75 -13.65 -13.33
CA ASP A 337 -33.92 -13.38 -14.77
C ASP A 337 -33.62 -11.92 -15.13
N ASP A 338 -34.00 -10.97 -14.26
CA ASP A 338 -33.63 -9.55 -14.40
C ASP A 338 -33.38 -8.91 -13.04
N THR A 339 -32.10 -8.70 -12.72
CA THR A 339 -31.70 -8.04 -11.47
C THR A 339 -32.30 -6.65 -11.31
N SER A 340 -32.57 -5.93 -12.41
CA SER A 340 -33.15 -4.59 -12.34
C SER A 340 -34.58 -4.56 -11.81
N ALA A 341 -35.33 -5.65 -12.01
CA ALA A 341 -36.69 -5.82 -11.50
C ALA A 341 -36.74 -6.09 -9.99
N ILE A 342 -35.63 -6.55 -9.40
CA ILE A 342 -35.50 -6.90 -7.98
C ILE A 342 -34.55 -5.97 -7.21
N GLY A 343 -34.33 -4.75 -7.70
CA GLY A 343 -33.54 -3.72 -7.02
C GLY A 343 -32.03 -3.79 -7.26
N GLY A 344 -31.58 -4.68 -8.15
CA GLY A 344 -30.20 -4.78 -8.62
C GLY A 344 -29.91 -3.88 -9.84
N PRO A 345 -28.71 -4.00 -10.42
CA PRO A 345 -28.31 -3.20 -11.57
C PRO A 345 -29.06 -3.59 -12.85
N LYS A 346 -29.22 -2.64 -13.78
CA LYS A 346 -29.57 -2.94 -15.18
C LYS A 346 -28.46 -3.73 -15.87
N LEU A 347 -28.71 -4.19 -17.10
CA LEU A 347 -27.70 -4.90 -17.86
C LEU A 347 -26.48 -3.98 -18.09
N ILE A 348 -25.34 -4.42 -17.56
CA ILE A 348 -24.08 -3.67 -17.53
C ILE A 348 -22.92 -4.50 -18.07
N PHE A 349 -21.88 -3.82 -18.55
CA PHE A 349 -20.62 -4.41 -18.98
C PHE A 349 -19.43 -3.54 -18.53
N ASP A 350 -18.23 -4.14 -18.49
CA ASP A 350 -16.98 -3.52 -18.01
C ASP A 350 -17.06 -2.94 -16.58
N HIS A 351 -17.95 -3.50 -15.76
CA HIS A 351 -18.08 -3.25 -14.33
C HIS A 351 -17.05 -4.08 -13.53
N GLN A 352 -17.02 -3.92 -12.21
CA GLN A 352 -16.27 -4.83 -11.34
C GLN A 352 -17.17 -5.47 -10.28
N MET A 353 -16.75 -6.66 -9.83
CA MET A 353 -17.44 -7.42 -8.79
C MET A 353 -16.41 -7.94 -7.77
N CYS A 354 -16.72 -7.80 -6.49
CA CYS A 354 -15.93 -8.38 -5.40
C CYS A 354 -16.85 -9.13 -4.41
N MET A 355 -16.32 -10.17 -3.77
CA MET A 355 -17.03 -10.97 -2.78
C MET A 355 -16.48 -10.69 -1.38
N ASP A 356 -17.35 -10.28 -0.47
CA ASP A 356 -17.14 -10.38 0.96
C ASP A 356 -17.56 -11.79 1.39
N VAL A 357 -16.58 -12.69 1.47
CA VAL A 357 -16.78 -14.11 1.76
C VAL A 357 -17.38 -14.31 3.15
N ALA A 358 -16.92 -13.52 4.14
CA ALA A 358 -17.33 -13.65 5.52
C ALA A 358 -18.83 -13.35 5.72
N LEU A 359 -19.33 -12.29 5.09
CA LEU A 359 -20.76 -11.91 5.17
C LEU A 359 -21.59 -12.36 3.96
N ARG A 360 -21.00 -13.14 3.06
CA ARG A 360 -21.63 -13.57 1.80
C ARG A 360 -22.30 -12.43 1.03
N THR A 361 -21.58 -11.34 0.85
CA THR A 361 -22.08 -10.14 0.18
C THR A 361 -21.25 -9.82 -1.05
N ILE A 362 -21.90 -9.70 -2.21
CA ILE A 362 -21.25 -9.31 -3.45
C ILE A 362 -21.42 -7.81 -3.64
N TYR A 363 -20.32 -7.11 -3.94
CA TYR A 363 -20.33 -5.70 -4.31
C TYR A 363 -20.10 -5.56 -5.80
N VAL A 364 -20.93 -4.73 -6.46
CA VAL A 364 -20.89 -4.48 -7.90
C VAL A 364 -20.76 -2.98 -8.13
N PHE A 365 -19.72 -2.54 -8.85
CA PHE A 365 -19.50 -1.11 -9.10
C PHE A 365 -19.22 -0.79 -10.57
N GLY A 366 -19.75 0.34 -11.01
CA GLY A 366 -19.46 0.94 -12.30
C GLY A 366 -20.00 0.13 -13.48
N GLY A 367 -19.32 0.23 -14.62
CA GLY A 367 -19.81 -0.31 -15.88
C GLY A 367 -20.79 0.62 -16.60
N ARG A 368 -20.98 0.36 -17.89
CA ARG A 368 -21.95 1.09 -18.73
C ARG A 368 -23.26 0.33 -18.78
N ILE A 369 -24.37 1.06 -18.68
CA ILE A 369 -25.72 0.51 -18.81
C ILE A 369 -26.07 0.36 -20.29
N LEU A 370 -26.57 -0.82 -20.67
CA LEU A 370 -27.18 -1.04 -21.98
C LEU A 370 -28.65 -0.67 -21.95
N ASP A 371 -29.09 0.09 -22.96
CA ASP A 371 -30.46 0.49 -23.19
C ASP A 371 -30.94 0.17 -24.60
N ASP A 372 -32.26 0.12 -24.77
CA ASP A 372 -32.91 -0.06 -26.06
C ASP A 372 -32.79 1.23 -26.88
N ARG A 373 -32.09 1.15 -28.01
CA ARG A 373 -31.78 2.28 -28.89
C ARG A 373 -32.62 2.29 -30.17
N SER A 374 -33.61 1.41 -30.27
CA SER A 374 -34.44 1.24 -31.48
C SER A 374 -35.28 2.48 -31.84
N ASN A 375 -35.55 3.38 -30.89
CA ASN A 375 -36.45 4.53 -31.08
C ASN A 375 -35.79 5.93 -30.91
N SER A 376 -34.47 6.03 -30.83
CA SER A 376 -33.80 7.31 -30.51
C SER A 376 -33.14 7.98 -31.72
N VAL A 377 -33.43 9.27 -31.90
CA VAL A 377 -32.84 10.17 -32.92
C VAL A 377 -31.32 10.21 -32.77
N GLN A 378 -30.61 9.99 -33.88
CA GLN A 378 -29.15 10.04 -33.98
C GLN A 378 -28.62 11.40 -33.48
N GLY A 379 -27.72 11.41 -32.48
CA GLY A 379 -26.86 12.59 -32.28
C GLY A 379 -26.14 12.76 -30.95
N LEU A 380 -26.82 12.76 -29.80
CA LEU A 380 -26.26 13.36 -28.57
C LEU A 380 -26.78 12.71 -27.28
N PHE A 381 -26.51 11.41 -27.05
CA PHE A 381 -26.69 10.83 -25.71
C PHE A 381 -25.35 10.41 -25.12
N GLU A 382 -25.05 10.97 -23.95
CA GLU A 382 -23.93 10.53 -23.14
C GLU A 382 -24.18 9.11 -22.62
N PRO A 383 -23.15 8.24 -22.59
CA PRO A 383 -23.28 6.91 -22.03
C PRO A 383 -23.68 6.98 -20.55
N LYS A 384 -24.69 6.18 -20.18
CA LYS A 384 -25.13 6.01 -18.79
C LYS A 384 -24.23 5.00 -18.08
N TYR A 385 -23.87 5.30 -16.85
CA TYR A 385 -23.08 4.41 -16.00
C TYR A 385 -23.95 3.85 -14.86
N SER A 386 -23.57 2.67 -14.37
CA SER A 386 -24.19 2.08 -13.19
C SER A 386 -23.79 2.80 -11.90
N GLY A 387 -24.16 2.24 -10.76
CA GLY A 387 -23.76 2.69 -9.43
C GLY A 387 -23.00 1.63 -8.65
N LEU A 388 -22.95 1.78 -7.33
CA LEU A 388 -22.51 0.74 -6.39
C LEU A 388 -23.75 0.01 -5.86
N TYR A 389 -23.74 -1.31 -5.99
CA TYR A 389 -24.77 -2.20 -5.45
C TYR A 389 -24.12 -3.22 -4.53
N SER A 390 -24.88 -3.69 -3.54
CA SER A 390 -24.59 -4.92 -2.83
C SER A 390 -25.68 -5.95 -3.05
N TYR A 391 -25.28 -7.22 -3.06
CA TYR A 391 -26.17 -8.37 -3.10
C TYR A 391 -25.83 -9.31 -1.94
N HIS A 392 -26.78 -9.53 -1.05
CA HIS A 392 -26.60 -10.45 0.07
C HIS A 392 -27.09 -11.85 -0.33
N VAL A 393 -26.15 -12.78 -0.51
CA VAL A 393 -26.39 -14.09 -1.14
C VAL A 393 -27.43 -14.90 -0.37
N SER A 394 -27.28 -15.02 0.96
CA SER A 394 -28.18 -15.85 1.76
C SER A 394 -29.62 -15.31 1.83
N ALA A 395 -29.79 -14.00 1.67
CA ALA A 395 -31.13 -13.38 1.71
C ALA A 395 -31.75 -13.20 0.33
N ASN A 396 -30.95 -13.34 -0.74
CA ASN A 396 -31.32 -13.03 -2.11
C ASN A 396 -31.88 -11.60 -2.28
N VAL A 397 -31.19 -10.62 -1.68
CA VAL A 397 -31.62 -9.21 -1.70
C VAL A 397 -30.53 -8.33 -2.30
N TRP A 398 -30.92 -7.52 -3.28
CA TRP A 398 -30.12 -6.40 -3.79
C TRP A 398 -30.38 -5.13 -2.99
N LYS A 399 -29.32 -4.32 -2.84
CA LYS A 399 -29.39 -2.97 -2.31
C LYS A 399 -28.54 -2.05 -3.17
N GLN A 400 -29.16 -0.98 -3.67
CA GLN A 400 -28.42 0.11 -4.28
C GLN A 400 -27.80 0.97 -3.18
N ILE A 401 -26.47 1.09 -3.21
CA ILE A 401 -25.69 1.86 -2.23
C ILE A 401 -25.46 3.28 -2.73
N CYS A 402 -25.06 3.43 -3.98
CA CYS A 402 -24.90 4.73 -4.61
C CYS A 402 -25.31 4.68 -6.08
N CYS A 403 -25.61 5.84 -6.65
CA CYS A 403 -25.81 6.00 -8.07
C CYS A 403 -25.05 7.22 -8.57
N ASP A 404 -24.72 7.19 -9.86
CA ASP A 404 -23.92 8.21 -10.52
C ASP A 404 -24.65 9.56 -10.65
N ASN A 405 -25.99 9.54 -10.61
CA ASN A 405 -26.86 10.71 -10.71
C ASN A 405 -27.92 10.64 -9.60
N THR A 406 -27.55 11.07 -8.39
CA THR A 406 -28.50 11.23 -7.27
C THR A 406 -28.76 12.70 -7.00
N SER A 407 -30.05 13.07 -6.87
CA SER A 407 -30.47 14.36 -6.28
C SER A 407 -30.67 14.26 -4.76
N ASP A 408 -30.53 13.06 -4.18
CA ASP A 408 -30.61 12.81 -2.75
C ASP A 408 -29.27 13.21 -2.11
N PRO A 409 -29.24 14.25 -1.26
CA PRO A 409 -28.03 14.72 -0.59
C PRO A 409 -27.47 13.70 0.43
N ASN A 410 -28.22 12.65 0.79
CA ASN A 410 -27.77 11.65 1.76
C ASN A 410 -27.01 10.48 1.13
N LEU A 411 -27.00 10.35 -0.20
CA LEU A 411 -26.29 9.28 -0.89
C LEU A 411 -24.89 9.74 -1.31
N PRO A 412 -23.84 8.95 -1.04
CA PRO A 412 -22.50 9.27 -1.49
C PRO A 412 -22.43 9.29 -3.02
N ILE A 413 -21.77 10.29 -3.60
CA ILE A 413 -21.57 10.39 -5.05
C ILE A 413 -20.23 9.72 -5.39
N LEU A 414 -20.30 8.58 -6.07
CA LEU A 414 -19.12 7.92 -6.62
C LEU A 414 -19.17 8.02 -8.14
N THR A 415 -18.09 8.55 -8.72
CA THR A 415 -17.94 8.66 -10.17
C THR A 415 -17.83 7.27 -10.79
N ALA A 416 -18.91 6.79 -11.37
CA ALA A 416 -18.95 5.48 -12.01
C ALA A 416 -18.11 5.49 -13.30
N ARG A 417 -17.55 4.33 -13.64
CA ARG A 417 -16.51 4.20 -14.67
C ARG A 417 -16.42 2.77 -15.20
N VAL A 418 -15.78 2.59 -16.34
CA VAL A 418 -15.53 1.28 -16.97
C VAL A 418 -14.06 0.92 -16.90
N GLY A 419 -13.75 -0.38 -16.86
CA GLY A 419 -12.37 -0.87 -16.93
C GLY A 419 -11.46 -0.46 -15.76
N HIS A 420 -12.04 -0.05 -14.64
CA HIS A 420 -11.34 0.28 -13.40
C HIS A 420 -10.94 -0.98 -12.63
N SER A 421 -10.07 -0.84 -11.64
CA SER A 421 -9.79 -1.89 -10.66
C SER A 421 -10.68 -1.69 -9.44
N MET A 422 -11.23 -2.78 -8.90
CA MET A 422 -11.91 -2.80 -7.61
C MET A 422 -11.44 -4.02 -6.82
N LEU A 423 -11.06 -3.81 -5.57
CA LEU A 423 -10.58 -4.86 -4.65
C LEU A 423 -11.31 -4.74 -3.33
N PHE A 424 -11.61 -5.87 -2.69
CA PHE A 424 -12.19 -5.89 -1.35
C PHE A 424 -11.14 -6.32 -0.33
N HIS A 425 -10.92 -5.49 0.70
CA HIS A 425 -10.05 -5.81 1.82
C HIS A 425 -10.89 -6.48 2.93
N PRO A 426 -10.72 -7.78 3.20
CA PRO A 426 -11.57 -8.51 4.15
C PRO A 426 -11.42 -8.07 5.61
N VAL A 427 -10.21 -7.72 6.05
CA VAL A 427 -9.95 -7.26 7.44
C VAL A 427 -10.52 -5.86 7.68
N ASN A 428 -10.16 -4.89 6.83
CA ASN A 428 -10.60 -3.50 6.97
C ASN A 428 -12.02 -3.26 6.44
N ARG A 429 -12.60 -4.24 5.74
CA ARG A 429 -13.93 -4.19 5.12
C ARG A 429 -14.11 -2.95 4.22
N LYS A 430 -13.10 -2.71 3.38
CA LYS A 430 -13.07 -1.59 2.43
C LYS A 430 -13.04 -2.08 0.98
N LEU A 431 -13.77 -1.39 0.10
CA LEU A 431 -13.57 -1.47 -1.34
C LEU A 431 -12.55 -0.44 -1.76
N TYR A 432 -11.47 -0.85 -2.41
CA TYR A 432 -10.46 0.04 -3.00
C TYR A 432 -10.72 0.14 -4.50
N ILE A 433 -10.85 1.37 -5.02
CA ILE A 433 -11.21 1.64 -6.42
C ILE A 433 -10.27 2.68 -7.00
N PHE A 434 -9.70 2.36 -8.17
CA PHE A 434 -8.80 3.26 -8.90
C PHE A 434 -8.81 2.97 -10.39
N ALA A 435 -8.19 3.88 -11.15
CA ALA A 435 -8.09 3.81 -12.60
C ALA A 435 -9.45 3.75 -13.30
N GLY A 436 -9.46 3.31 -14.56
CA GLY A 436 -10.63 3.21 -15.41
C GLY A 436 -10.85 4.43 -16.28
N GLN A 437 -11.95 4.39 -17.03
CA GLN A 437 -12.34 5.41 -17.97
C GLN A 437 -13.76 5.85 -17.74
N ARG A 438 -13.99 7.15 -17.86
CA ARG A 438 -15.32 7.75 -17.98
C ARG A 438 -15.33 8.66 -19.19
N LEU A 439 -16.31 8.45 -20.07
CA LEU A 439 -16.37 9.12 -21.37
C LEU A 439 -15.06 8.91 -22.16
N LYS A 440 -14.31 9.99 -22.39
CA LYS A 440 -12.99 9.96 -23.06
C LYS A 440 -11.83 10.09 -22.06
N ASP A 441 -12.11 10.35 -20.79
CA ASP A 441 -11.11 10.64 -19.77
C ASP A 441 -10.69 9.37 -19.04
N TYR A 442 -9.38 9.15 -18.98
CA TYR A 442 -8.79 8.15 -18.09
C TYR A 442 -8.63 8.75 -16.70
N LEU A 443 -9.12 8.03 -15.71
CA LEU A 443 -9.15 8.46 -14.33
C LEU A 443 -7.89 7.95 -13.61
N ASN A 444 -7.36 8.77 -12.70
CA ASN A 444 -6.19 8.45 -11.87
C ASN A 444 -6.40 8.80 -10.39
N ASP A 445 -7.66 9.01 -9.99
CA ASP A 445 -8.06 9.03 -8.60
C ASP A 445 -7.98 7.62 -8.00
N PHE A 446 -7.76 7.58 -6.70
CA PHE A 446 -7.74 6.37 -5.90
C PHE A 446 -8.46 6.64 -4.59
N PHE A 447 -9.53 5.89 -4.35
CA PHE A 447 -10.36 6.04 -3.17
C PHE A 447 -10.77 4.69 -2.60
N SER A 448 -11.16 4.72 -1.33
CA SER A 448 -11.76 3.58 -0.65
C SER A 448 -13.18 3.88 -0.16
N TYR A 449 -14.02 2.84 -0.12
CA TYR A 449 -15.36 2.87 0.44
C TYR A 449 -15.45 1.83 1.57
N GLU A 450 -15.68 2.29 2.79
CA GLU A 450 -15.83 1.45 3.98
C GLU A 450 -17.26 0.90 4.04
N VAL A 451 -17.43 -0.41 3.87
CA VAL A 451 -18.74 -0.98 3.54
C VAL A 451 -19.75 -0.98 4.70
N ASP A 452 -19.26 -0.91 5.93
CA ASP A 452 -20.11 -0.92 7.12
C ASP A 452 -20.58 0.50 7.51
N SER A 453 -19.71 1.50 7.34
CA SER A 453 -19.99 2.90 7.72
C SER A 453 -20.53 3.75 6.56
N GLY A 454 -20.27 3.33 5.31
CA GLY A 454 -20.56 4.09 4.12
C GLY A 454 -19.61 5.27 3.86
N ARG A 455 -18.52 5.39 4.65
CA ARG A 455 -17.54 6.47 4.51
C ARG A 455 -16.65 6.26 3.28
N ILE A 456 -16.40 7.36 2.56
CA ILE A 456 -15.45 7.42 1.45
C ILE A 456 -14.19 8.14 1.91
N GLU A 457 -13.03 7.59 1.54
CA GLU A 457 -11.72 8.17 1.80
C GLU A 457 -10.95 8.25 0.48
N TYR A 458 -10.61 9.46 0.03
CA TYR A 458 -9.77 9.68 -1.14
C TYR A 458 -8.30 9.59 -0.73
N LEU A 459 -7.63 8.56 -1.23
CA LEU A 459 -6.19 8.33 -1.01
C LEU A 459 -5.36 9.17 -1.98
N SER A 460 -5.89 9.39 -3.19
CA SER A 460 -5.37 10.33 -4.17
C SER A 460 -6.53 10.94 -4.96
N GLU A 461 -6.56 12.27 -5.07
CA GLU A 461 -7.56 12.99 -5.87
C GLU A 461 -7.24 12.98 -7.38
N GLY A 462 -6.09 12.40 -7.76
CA GLY A 462 -5.58 12.46 -9.13
C GLY A 462 -4.95 13.81 -9.48
N SER A 463 -4.15 13.84 -10.56
CA SER A 463 -3.51 15.07 -11.07
C SER A 463 -3.44 15.06 -12.59
N LYS A 464 -3.50 16.25 -13.21
CA LYS A 464 -3.24 16.43 -14.65
C LYS A 464 -1.74 16.42 -14.99
N ASN A 465 -0.86 16.57 -14.00
CA ASN A 465 0.58 16.56 -14.19
C ASN A 465 1.08 15.11 -14.16
N LYS A 466 1.68 14.66 -15.27
CA LYS A 466 2.17 13.29 -15.48
C LYS A 466 3.43 12.91 -14.68
N ASP A 467 4.05 13.86 -13.98
CA ASP A 467 5.41 13.71 -13.43
C ASP A 467 5.48 13.43 -11.92
N ASN A 468 4.38 12.97 -11.29
CA ASN A 468 4.41 12.49 -9.91
C ASN A 468 4.34 10.96 -9.89
N ASP A 469 5.46 10.32 -9.61
CA ASP A 469 5.59 8.86 -9.47
C ASP A 469 4.74 8.29 -8.30
N ASP A 470 4.21 9.15 -7.42
CA ASP A 470 3.39 8.77 -6.26
C ASP A 470 1.88 8.65 -6.56
N ILE A 471 1.44 8.86 -7.82
CA ILE A 471 0.02 8.78 -8.20
C ILE A 471 -0.24 7.48 -8.96
N PRO A 472 -1.31 6.71 -8.62
CA PRO A 472 -1.67 5.54 -9.40
C PRO A 472 -1.82 5.89 -10.88
N ALA A 473 -1.14 5.13 -11.74
CA ALA A 473 -1.13 5.41 -13.17
C ALA A 473 -2.56 5.44 -13.72
N ALA A 474 -2.88 6.44 -14.54
CA ALA A 474 -4.09 6.42 -15.33
C ALA A 474 -4.06 5.19 -16.25
N GLY A 475 -5.13 4.41 -16.28
CA GLY A 475 -5.14 3.19 -17.09
C GLY A 475 -6.52 2.61 -17.32
N PHE A 476 -6.62 1.84 -18.40
CA PHE A 476 -7.80 1.05 -18.73
C PHE A 476 -7.48 -0.41 -18.55
N THR A 477 -8.36 -1.16 -17.89
CA THR A 477 -8.21 -2.60 -17.63
C THR A 477 -6.94 -2.98 -16.86
N GLN A 478 -6.47 -2.09 -15.98
CA GLN A 478 -5.43 -2.45 -15.02
C GLN A 478 -5.90 -3.64 -14.18
N ARG A 479 -4.99 -4.58 -13.93
CA ARG A 479 -5.25 -5.72 -13.07
C ARG A 479 -4.53 -5.50 -11.76
N ALA A 480 -5.19 -5.84 -10.67
CA ALA A 480 -4.61 -5.71 -9.37
C ALA A 480 -5.10 -6.82 -8.45
N THR A 481 -4.34 -7.06 -7.40
CA THR A 481 -4.69 -7.94 -6.29
C THR A 481 -4.30 -7.27 -4.99
N ILE A 482 -4.90 -7.71 -3.89
CA ILE A 482 -4.61 -7.20 -2.55
C ILE A 482 -4.07 -8.32 -1.68
N ASP A 483 -3.01 -8.04 -0.95
CA ASP A 483 -2.57 -8.85 0.19
C ASP A 483 -3.10 -8.18 1.47
N PRO A 484 -4.13 -8.76 2.10
CA PRO A 484 -4.74 -8.16 3.29
C PRO A 484 -3.91 -8.33 4.57
N GLU A 485 -2.90 -9.21 4.59
CA GLU A 485 -2.02 -9.38 5.74
C GLU A 485 -0.92 -8.32 5.73
N LEU A 486 -0.41 -7.98 4.53
CA LEU A 486 0.59 -6.94 4.34
C LEU A 486 -0.03 -5.53 4.19
N ASP A 487 -1.35 -5.44 3.97
CA ASP A 487 -2.06 -4.20 3.61
C ASP A 487 -1.49 -3.56 2.33
N GLU A 488 -1.17 -4.40 1.35
CA GLU A 488 -0.51 -4.02 0.10
C GLU A 488 -1.39 -4.33 -1.12
N ILE A 489 -1.46 -3.38 -2.06
CA ILE A 489 -2.11 -3.57 -3.36
C ILE A 489 -1.03 -3.70 -4.43
N TYR A 490 -1.06 -4.83 -5.13
CA TYR A 490 -0.16 -5.12 -6.23
C TYR A 490 -0.86 -4.81 -7.55
N VAL A 491 -0.34 -3.83 -8.29
CA VAL A 491 -0.86 -3.43 -9.61
C VAL A 491 0.01 -4.04 -10.69
N LEU A 492 -0.60 -4.87 -11.54
CA LEU A 492 0.02 -5.49 -12.69
C LEU A 492 -0.31 -4.64 -13.92
N SER A 493 0.48 -3.60 -14.17
CA SER A 493 0.44 -2.82 -15.41
C SER A 493 1.60 -3.24 -16.31
N VAL A 494 1.31 -3.42 -17.60
CA VAL A 494 2.33 -3.59 -18.65
C VAL A 494 2.83 -2.23 -19.12
#